data_AF-A0A0Q3R379-F1
#
_entry.id   AF-A0A0Q3R379-F1
#
_cell.length_a   1.000
_cell.length_b   1.000
_cell.length_c   1.000
_cell.angle_alpha   90.00
_cell.angle_beta   90.00
_cell.angle_gamma   90.00
#
_symmetry.space_group_name_H-M   'P 1'
#
loop_
_entity.id
_entity.type
_entity.pdbx_description
1 polymer ?
#
loop_
_entity_poly.entity_id
_entity_poly.type
_entity_poly.pdbx_seq_one_letter_code
_entity_poly.pdbx_strand_id
1 'polypeptide(L)'
;MRSPRLRRHPPSAQKPSKPEPSEVFPSGEVVEVLPDEQPYRAAHLAAVVKSYDPDLRSYAVEYGSLAASSSGTSGRPLPPGVVPASQVRPRPPPPSLAASPPAEHAAVDALRDGAWWLGVALLGGGRAHGRVAVCFPETREVVEFDAADVRPHLEWVAGEWRSPEDLTSKRTPYKKGTQVEVSKLEDNSVIAWFPGVVAKTIWKDNLLVDYTSSKSDGSSLCSEIVEMRHIRPCPPRTSAICFSVNDDVEGFQGDGWWPGMIIEVHPELKYTFKLANSGKDLQLDQKALRLRYDWVDGQWEKVSQNWLQTEFAKGSRVEVSSNDEGFRGAWFQGTVLKSVGHKYLVEYDALKAEDETTPLTETIGEEHIRPSPPDIPVSNGFKFLDEVDAFCNDGWWVGVISKVISDQKCMVYFKSYKEENEFGREQLRLHCDWVGGRWMRISPALEM
;
A
#
# COMPACT_ATOMS: atom_id res chain seq x y z
N MET A 1 26.05 -57.99 29.47
CA MET A 1 25.72 -58.36 28.08
C MET A 1 24.21 -58.40 27.89
N ARG A 2 23.64 -57.44 27.14
CA ARG A 2 22.32 -57.53 26.50
C ARG A 2 22.27 -56.44 25.42
N SER A 3 22.08 -56.86 24.18
CA SER A 3 22.14 -56.05 22.95
C SER A 3 21.00 -55.02 22.83
N PRO A 4 21.20 -53.87 22.15
CA PRO A 4 20.11 -52.96 21.83
C PRO A 4 19.28 -53.50 20.65
N ARG A 5 17.96 -53.59 20.84
CA ARG A 5 16.99 -53.96 19.79
C ARG A 5 16.75 -52.74 18.88
N LEU A 6 16.96 -52.93 17.58
CA LEU A 6 16.57 -52.00 16.51
C LEU A 6 15.06 -51.72 16.56
N ARG A 7 14.68 -50.44 16.71
CA ARG A 7 13.30 -49.96 16.51
C ARG A 7 12.97 -50.04 15.01
N ARG A 8 11.97 -50.84 14.65
CA ARG A 8 11.36 -50.83 13.31
C ARG A 8 10.54 -49.55 13.14
N HIS A 9 10.77 -48.83 12.05
CA HIS A 9 9.89 -47.73 11.63
C HIS A 9 8.50 -48.27 11.24
N PRO A 10 7.41 -47.57 11.57
CA PRO A 10 6.08 -47.93 11.09
C PRO A 10 5.98 -47.64 9.57
N PRO A 11 5.12 -48.35 8.83
CA PRO A 11 4.95 -48.11 7.41
C PRO A 11 4.38 -46.70 7.19
N SER A 12 4.94 -46.01 6.20
CA SER A 12 4.49 -44.69 5.74
C SER A 12 3.00 -44.75 5.42
N ALA A 13 2.19 -43.90 6.07
CA ALA A 13 0.79 -43.74 5.74
C ALA A 13 0.69 -43.27 4.29
N GLN A 14 0.06 -44.08 3.42
CA GLN A 14 -0.31 -43.66 2.08
C GLN A 14 -1.17 -42.39 2.19
N LYS A 15 -0.69 -41.29 1.61
CA LYS A 15 -1.52 -40.12 1.33
C LYS A 15 -2.76 -40.58 0.56
N PRO A 16 -3.97 -40.07 0.86
CA PRO A 16 -5.14 -40.40 0.07
C PRO A 16 -4.89 -40.00 -1.39
N SER A 17 -5.01 -40.97 -2.28
CA SER A 17 -4.98 -40.73 -3.72
C SER A 17 -6.09 -39.76 -4.08
N LYS A 18 -5.73 -38.61 -4.63
CA LYS A 18 -6.69 -37.75 -5.35
C LYS A 18 -7.39 -38.59 -6.41
N PRO A 19 -8.73 -38.46 -6.60
CA PRO A 19 -9.45 -39.23 -7.61
C PRO A 19 -8.85 -38.95 -8.99
N GLU A 20 -8.68 -40.02 -9.78
CA GLU A 20 -8.24 -39.92 -11.16
C GLU A 20 -9.27 -39.12 -11.99
N PRO A 21 -8.83 -38.22 -12.90
CA PRO A 21 -9.75 -37.56 -13.81
C PRO A 21 -10.37 -38.62 -14.71
N SER A 22 -11.69 -38.75 -14.66
CA SER A 22 -12.43 -39.84 -15.26
C SER A 22 -12.50 -39.83 -16.79
N GLU A 23 -11.85 -38.90 -17.49
CA GLU A 23 -11.78 -38.90 -18.96
C GLU A 23 -10.53 -38.14 -19.42
N VAL A 24 -9.59 -38.86 -20.04
CA VAL A 24 -8.46 -38.27 -20.78
C VAL A 24 -8.98 -37.89 -22.16
N PHE A 25 -8.73 -36.66 -22.60
CA PHE A 25 -9.19 -36.20 -23.93
C PHE A 25 -8.46 -36.98 -25.04
N PRO A 26 -9.18 -37.55 -26.02
CA PRO A 26 -8.56 -38.33 -27.08
C PRO A 26 -7.76 -37.46 -28.06
N SER A 27 -6.82 -38.07 -28.77
CA SER A 27 -6.12 -37.40 -29.87
C SER A 27 -7.12 -36.94 -30.95
N GLY A 28 -6.98 -35.70 -31.40
CA GLY A 28 -7.90 -35.04 -32.33
C GLY A 28 -9.03 -34.26 -31.66
N GLU A 29 -9.23 -34.41 -30.34
CA GLU A 29 -10.24 -33.65 -29.60
C GLU A 29 -9.90 -32.17 -29.57
N VAL A 30 -10.93 -31.32 -29.71
CA VAL A 30 -10.75 -29.86 -29.66
C VAL A 30 -11.06 -29.36 -28.26
N VAL A 31 -10.05 -28.76 -27.64
CA VAL A 31 -10.05 -28.33 -26.24
C VAL A 31 -9.75 -26.83 -26.15
N GLU A 32 -9.96 -26.28 -24.96
CA GLU A 32 -9.46 -24.96 -24.60
C GLU A 32 -8.32 -25.10 -23.59
N VAL A 33 -7.24 -24.37 -23.82
CA VAL A 33 -6.07 -24.30 -22.94
C VAL A 33 -6.06 -22.94 -22.26
N LEU A 34 -5.82 -22.93 -20.94
CA LEU A 34 -5.65 -21.74 -20.12
C LEU A 34 -4.16 -21.60 -19.72
N PRO A 35 -3.38 -20.73 -20.39
CA PRO A 35 -2.00 -20.49 -20.01
C PRO A 35 -1.89 -19.76 -18.67
N ASP A 36 -0.90 -20.16 -17.86
CA ASP A 36 -0.57 -19.46 -16.61
C ASP A 36 0.36 -18.25 -16.83
N GLU A 37 1.02 -18.17 -17.99
CA GLU A 37 2.01 -17.14 -18.33
C GLU A 37 1.46 -16.07 -19.28
N GLN A 38 1.98 -14.85 -19.15
CA GLN A 38 1.69 -13.76 -20.09
C GLN A 38 2.26 -14.05 -21.49
N PRO A 39 1.67 -13.49 -22.57
CA PRO A 39 0.60 -12.49 -22.59
C PRO A 39 -0.83 -13.08 -22.54
N TYR A 40 -0.99 -14.40 -22.59
CA TYR A 40 -2.29 -15.07 -22.69
C TYR A 40 -2.85 -15.55 -21.34
N ARG A 41 -2.27 -15.04 -20.24
CA ARG A 41 -2.79 -15.27 -18.89
C ARG A 41 -4.26 -14.82 -18.88
N ALA A 42 -5.16 -15.68 -18.39
CA ALA A 42 -6.62 -15.50 -18.40
C ALA A 42 -7.34 -15.61 -19.76
N ALA A 43 -6.65 -16.04 -20.83
CA ALA A 43 -7.27 -16.35 -22.12
C ALA A 43 -7.42 -17.87 -22.32
N HIS A 44 -8.58 -18.29 -22.83
CA HIS A 44 -8.84 -19.66 -23.25
C HIS A 44 -8.54 -19.79 -24.75
N LEU A 45 -7.43 -20.47 -25.05
CA LEU A 45 -6.92 -20.70 -26.39
C LEU A 45 -7.48 -22.00 -26.96
N ALA A 46 -8.06 -21.94 -28.16
CA ALA A 46 -8.48 -23.15 -28.87
C ALA A 46 -7.26 -23.98 -29.27
N ALA A 47 -7.29 -25.29 -28.97
CA ALA A 47 -6.24 -26.22 -29.36
C ALA A 47 -6.80 -27.61 -29.69
N VAL A 48 -5.99 -28.41 -30.38
CA VAL A 48 -6.28 -29.81 -30.71
C VAL A 48 -5.31 -30.71 -29.96
N VAL A 49 -5.83 -31.70 -29.24
CA VAL A 49 -5.02 -32.68 -28.53
C VAL A 49 -4.29 -33.57 -29.53
N LYS A 50 -2.97 -33.73 -29.36
CA LYS A 50 -2.15 -34.66 -30.15
C LYS A 50 -1.87 -35.94 -29.40
N SER A 51 -1.51 -35.84 -28.13
CA SER A 51 -1.26 -36.97 -27.25
C SER A 51 -1.39 -36.57 -25.78
N TYR A 52 -1.54 -37.57 -24.91
CA TYR A 52 -1.50 -37.42 -23.46
C TYR A 52 -0.32 -38.22 -22.90
N ASP A 53 0.48 -37.58 -22.06
CA ASP A 53 1.54 -38.20 -21.29
C ASP A 53 1.05 -38.43 -19.86
N PRO A 54 0.83 -39.70 -19.43
CA PRO A 54 0.34 -40.02 -18.10
C PRO A 54 1.38 -39.78 -16.99
N ASP A 55 2.67 -39.89 -17.31
CA ASP A 55 3.76 -39.72 -16.33
C ASP A 55 3.91 -38.23 -15.97
N LEU A 56 3.81 -37.37 -16.99
CA LEU A 56 3.86 -35.91 -16.82
C LEU A 56 2.48 -35.28 -16.54
N ARG A 57 1.40 -36.07 -16.62
CA ARG A 57 0.00 -35.60 -16.56
C ARG A 57 -0.24 -34.38 -17.45
N SER A 58 0.25 -34.45 -18.68
CA SER A 58 0.30 -33.31 -19.60
C SER A 58 -0.16 -33.72 -21.00
N TYR A 59 -0.71 -32.77 -21.74
CA TYR A 59 -1.11 -32.96 -23.13
C TYR A 59 -0.11 -32.29 -24.07
N ALA A 60 0.22 -32.96 -25.17
CA ALA A 60 0.78 -32.27 -26.33
C ALA A 60 -0.39 -31.70 -27.14
N VAL A 61 -0.38 -30.40 -27.42
CA VAL A 61 -1.45 -29.69 -28.11
C VAL A 61 -0.94 -28.89 -29.30
N GLU A 62 -1.78 -28.73 -30.31
CA GLU A 62 -1.57 -27.80 -31.41
C GLU A 62 -2.60 -26.67 -31.31
N TYR A 63 -2.13 -25.43 -31.19
CA TYR A 63 -3.00 -24.27 -31.07
C TYR A 63 -3.63 -23.88 -32.41
N GLY A 64 -4.85 -23.34 -32.36
CA GLY A 64 -5.48 -22.70 -33.50
C GLY A 64 -4.77 -21.39 -33.90
N SER A 65 -5.03 -20.92 -35.12
CA SER A 65 -4.52 -19.63 -35.59
C SER A 65 -5.14 -18.47 -34.79
N LEU A 66 -4.28 -17.66 -34.17
CA LEU A 66 -4.67 -16.40 -33.54
C LEU A 66 -4.87 -15.32 -34.60
N ALA A 67 -5.83 -14.42 -34.38
CA ALA A 67 -6.01 -13.28 -35.26
C ALA A 67 -4.86 -12.27 -35.06
N ALA A 68 -4.53 -11.49 -36.09
CA ALA A 68 -3.52 -10.43 -35.95
C ALA A 68 -4.04 -9.37 -34.96
N SER A 69 -3.31 -9.14 -33.86
CA SER A 69 -3.72 -8.19 -32.83
C SER A 69 -3.80 -6.76 -33.37
N SER A 70 -4.77 -5.98 -32.89
CA SER A 70 -4.84 -4.53 -33.15
C SER A 70 -3.80 -3.72 -32.35
N SER A 71 -3.10 -4.34 -31.40
CA SER A 71 -2.10 -3.74 -30.51
C SER A 71 -0.65 -3.85 -31.00
N GLY A 72 -0.43 -4.30 -32.24
CA GLY A 72 0.89 -4.32 -32.87
C GLY A 72 1.78 -5.51 -32.52
N THR A 73 1.28 -6.48 -31.74
CA THR A 73 1.98 -7.76 -31.55
C THR A 73 1.57 -8.69 -32.70
N SER A 74 2.51 -8.98 -33.60
CA SER A 74 2.21 -9.81 -34.77
C SER A 74 1.62 -11.16 -34.37
N GLY A 75 0.46 -11.50 -34.96
CA GLY A 75 -0.23 -12.78 -34.76
C GLY A 75 0.60 -13.93 -35.32
N ARG A 76 1.59 -14.37 -34.56
CA ARG A 76 2.39 -15.56 -34.88
C ARG A 76 1.65 -16.79 -34.34
N PRO A 77 1.51 -17.87 -35.14
CA PRO A 77 0.99 -19.14 -34.64
C PRO A 77 1.76 -19.56 -33.39
N LEU A 78 1.04 -19.88 -32.32
CA LEU A 78 1.67 -20.45 -31.13
C LEU A 78 2.27 -21.81 -31.50
N PRO A 79 3.53 -22.09 -31.14
CA PRO A 79 4.13 -23.38 -31.44
C PRO A 79 3.37 -24.50 -30.70
N PRO A 80 3.41 -25.74 -31.20
CA PRO A 80 2.90 -26.89 -30.46
C PRO A 80 3.51 -26.92 -29.05
N GLY A 81 2.67 -27.15 -28.04
CA GLY A 81 3.05 -27.03 -26.64
C GLY A 81 2.74 -28.30 -25.85
N VAL A 82 3.54 -28.56 -24.81
CA VAL A 82 3.21 -29.52 -23.76
C VAL A 82 2.61 -28.75 -22.59
N VAL A 83 1.35 -29.00 -22.26
CA VAL A 83 0.60 -28.27 -21.24
C VAL A 83 0.09 -29.21 -20.15
N PRO A 84 0.16 -28.82 -18.86
CA PRO A 84 -0.43 -29.59 -17.78
C PRO A 84 -1.91 -29.90 -18.02
N ALA A 85 -2.36 -31.10 -17.70
CA ALA A 85 -3.77 -31.48 -17.82
C ALA A 85 -4.72 -30.57 -17.02
N SER A 86 -4.22 -29.93 -15.95
CA SER A 86 -4.98 -28.95 -15.17
C SER A 86 -5.31 -27.65 -15.93
N GLN A 87 -4.60 -27.36 -17.02
CA GLN A 87 -4.83 -26.18 -17.87
C GLN A 87 -5.76 -26.47 -19.05
N VAL A 88 -6.17 -27.73 -19.24
CA VAL A 88 -6.97 -28.16 -20.41
C VAL A 88 -8.40 -28.46 -19.98
N ARG A 89 -9.36 -27.92 -20.72
CA ARG A 89 -10.79 -28.16 -20.53
C ARG A 89 -11.49 -28.45 -21.87
N PRO A 90 -12.65 -29.12 -21.89
CA PRO A 90 -13.42 -29.26 -23.12
C PRO A 90 -13.95 -27.88 -23.55
N ARG A 91 -14.53 -27.79 -24.75
CA ARG A 91 -15.23 -26.55 -25.13
C ARG A 91 -16.51 -26.39 -24.30
N PRO A 92 -16.77 -25.19 -23.74
CA PRO A 92 -18.03 -24.91 -23.07
C PRO A 92 -19.22 -25.19 -24.00
N PRO A 93 -20.35 -25.66 -23.46
CA PRO A 93 -21.55 -25.87 -24.26
C PRO A 93 -21.94 -24.54 -24.94
N PRO A 94 -22.41 -24.58 -26.20
CA PRO A 94 -22.83 -23.39 -26.90
C PRO A 94 -23.96 -22.70 -26.11
N PRO A 95 -23.97 -21.36 -26.04
CA PRO A 95 -25.07 -20.64 -25.42
C PRO A 95 -26.39 -21.00 -26.11
N SER A 96 -27.46 -21.17 -25.33
CA SER A 96 -28.78 -21.46 -25.90
C SER A 96 -29.18 -20.36 -26.89
N LEU A 97 -29.81 -20.69 -28.02
CA LEU A 97 -30.26 -19.70 -29.02
C LEU A 97 -31.26 -18.66 -28.46
N ALA A 98 -31.80 -18.88 -27.25
CA ALA A 98 -32.67 -17.96 -26.51
C ALA A 98 -31.94 -17.25 -25.35
N ALA A 99 -30.60 -17.28 -25.31
CA ALA A 99 -29.82 -16.72 -24.21
C ALA A 99 -30.11 -15.22 -24.10
N SER A 100 -30.61 -14.83 -22.94
CA SER A 100 -30.70 -13.43 -22.56
C SER A 100 -29.29 -12.83 -22.49
N PRO A 101 -29.12 -11.52 -22.71
CA PRO A 101 -27.84 -10.87 -22.50
C PRO A 101 -27.33 -11.16 -21.08
N PRO A 102 -25.99 -11.22 -20.88
CA PRO A 102 -25.42 -11.50 -19.57
C PRO A 102 -25.94 -10.50 -18.53
N ALA A 103 -26.20 -10.98 -17.32
CA ALA A 103 -26.58 -10.12 -16.22
C ALA A 103 -25.43 -9.13 -15.90
N GLU A 104 -25.79 -7.96 -15.37
CA GLU A 104 -24.80 -6.98 -14.94
C GLU A 104 -23.87 -7.57 -13.88
N HIS A 105 -22.57 -7.34 -14.06
CA HIS A 105 -21.50 -7.86 -13.22
C HIS A 105 -21.35 -9.39 -13.26
N ALA A 106 -21.95 -10.08 -14.25
CA ALA A 106 -21.73 -11.51 -14.46
C ALA A 106 -20.34 -11.77 -15.07
N ALA A 107 -19.72 -12.88 -14.68
CA ALA A 107 -18.49 -13.35 -15.30
C ALA A 107 -18.77 -13.88 -16.71
N VAL A 108 -17.99 -13.41 -17.69
CA VAL A 108 -18.14 -13.75 -19.11
C VAL A 108 -16.79 -14.09 -19.73
N ASP A 109 -16.81 -14.88 -20.80
CA ASP A 109 -15.70 -15.00 -21.74
C ASP A 109 -16.02 -14.14 -22.97
N ALA A 110 -15.13 -13.22 -23.34
CA ALA A 110 -15.26 -12.37 -24.53
C ALA A 110 -14.21 -12.74 -25.59
N LEU A 111 -14.64 -12.93 -26.83
CA LEU A 111 -13.76 -13.32 -27.94
C LEU A 111 -12.98 -12.10 -28.45
N ARG A 112 -11.66 -12.12 -28.27
CA ARG A 112 -10.74 -11.08 -28.76
C ARG A 112 -9.46 -11.72 -29.27
N ASP A 113 -9.01 -11.30 -30.44
CA ASP A 113 -7.79 -11.79 -31.10
C ASP A 113 -7.74 -13.32 -31.30
N GLY A 114 -8.90 -13.97 -31.43
CA GLY A 114 -9.00 -15.43 -31.61
C GLY A 114 -8.91 -16.25 -30.32
N ALA A 115 -8.94 -15.60 -29.14
CA ALA A 115 -8.99 -16.25 -27.84
C ALA A 115 -10.17 -15.74 -27.01
N TRP A 116 -10.66 -16.57 -26.09
CA TRP A 116 -11.75 -16.22 -25.18
C TRP A 116 -11.19 -15.68 -23.87
N TRP A 117 -11.35 -14.39 -23.63
CA TRP A 117 -10.79 -13.68 -22.47
C TRP A 117 -11.81 -13.55 -21.36
N LEU A 118 -11.40 -13.91 -20.15
CA LEU A 118 -12.23 -13.74 -18.97
C LEU A 118 -12.44 -12.24 -18.66
N GLY A 119 -13.71 -11.85 -18.49
CA GLY A 119 -14.11 -10.50 -18.13
C GLY A 119 -15.41 -10.46 -17.33
N VAL A 120 -15.91 -9.26 -17.09
CA VAL A 120 -17.13 -8.99 -16.33
C VAL A 120 -18.05 -8.07 -17.13
N ALA A 121 -19.30 -8.47 -17.33
CA ALA A 121 -20.28 -7.70 -18.09
C ALA A 121 -20.71 -6.42 -17.36
N LEU A 122 -20.82 -5.30 -18.08
CA LEU A 122 -21.31 -4.00 -17.59
C LEU A 122 -22.63 -3.61 -18.28
N LEU A 123 -23.48 -2.84 -17.58
CA LEU A 123 -24.64 -2.20 -18.20
C LEU A 123 -24.27 -0.81 -18.74
N GLY A 124 -24.16 -0.68 -20.07
CA GLY A 124 -24.10 0.61 -20.77
C GLY A 124 -23.55 0.44 -22.20
N GLY A 125 -24.13 0.97 -23.28
CA GLY A 125 -25.26 1.88 -23.41
C GLY A 125 -26.15 1.57 -24.62
N GLY A 126 -27.44 1.88 -24.47
CA GLY A 126 -28.46 1.69 -25.50
C GLY A 126 -28.91 0.25 -25.66
N ARG A 127 -30.11 -0.08 -25.14
CA ARG A 127 -30.85 -1.32 -25.43
C ARG A 127 -31.19 -1.54 -26.92
N ALA A 128 -30.54 -0.80 -27.84
CA ALA A 128 -30.90 -0.70 -29.25
C ALA A 128 -30.04 -1.57 -30.19
N HIS A 129 -28.87 -2.05 -29.78
CA HIS A 129 -28.01 -2.86 -30.65
C HIS A 129 -27.35 -3.95 -29.81
N GLY A 130 -27.45 -5.22 -30.22
CA GLY A 130 -26.97 -6.42 -29.51
C GLY A 130 -25.46 -6.45 -29.20
N ARG A 131 -24.98 -5.49 -28.42
CA ARG A 131 -23.61 -5.38 -27.91
C ARG A 131 -23.58 -5.48 -26.40
N VAL A 132 -22.43 -5.86 -25.88
CA VAL A 132 -22.16 -6.03 -24.45
C VAL A 132 -20.84 -5.35 -24.14
N ALA A 133 -20.84 -4.43 -23.17
CA ALA A 133 -19.60 -3.89 -22.61
C ALA A 133 -19.01 -4.90 -21.62
N VAL A 134 -17.73 -5.22 -21.79
CA VAL A 134 -17.00 -6.16 -20.93
C VAL A 134 -15.82 -5.44 -20.33
N CYS A 135 -15.73 -5.45 -19.00
CA CYS A 135 -14.57 -5.02 -18.24
C CYS A 135 -13.59 -6.19 -18.06
N PHE A 136 -12.31 -5.95 -18.28
CA PHE A 136 -11.24 -6.91 -17.99
C PHE A 136 -10.55 -6.52 -16.68
N PRO A 137 -10.85 -7.14 -15.53
CA PRO A 137 -10.40 -6.64 -14.22
C PRO A 137 -8.87 -6.55 -14.05
N GLU A 138 -8.12 -7.40 -14.76
CA GLU A 138 -6.64 -7.39 -14.74
C GLU A 138 -6.05 -6.14 -15.43
N THR A 139 -6.64 -5.69 -16.55
CA THR A 139 -6.17 -4.50 -17.29
C THR A 139 -7.01 -3.25 -17.03
N ARG A 140 -8.18 -3.40 -16.41
CA ARG A 140 -9.24 -2.40 -16.20
C ARG A 140 -9.77 -1.76 -17.48
N GLU A 141 -9.47 -2.36 -18.63
CA GLU A 141 -10.04 -1.95 -19.90
C GLU A 141 -11.53 -2.30 -19.95
N VAL A 142 -12.33 -1.42 -20.55
CA VAL A 142 -13.72 -1.69 -20.90
C VAL A 142 -13.83 -1.65 -22.41
N VAL A 143 -14.33 -2.72 -23.00
CA VAL A 143 -14.45 -2.89 -24.45
C VAL A 143 -15.88 -3.33 -24.79
N GLU A 144 -16.45 -2.79 -25.86
CA GLU A 144 -17.72 -3.25 -26.41
C GLU A 144 -17.51 -4.42 -27.37
N PHE A 145 -18.30 -5.48 -27.18
CA PHE A 145 -18.32 -6.65 -28.04
C PHE A 145 -19.71 -6.86 -28.64
N ASP A 146 -19.79 -7.50 -29.80
CA ASP A 146 -21.06 -8.07 -30.26
C ASP A 146 -21.50 -9.19 -29.31
N ALA A 147 -22.81 -9.31 -29.06
CA ALA A 147 -23.34 -10.30 -28.13
C ALA A 147 -23.02 -11.76 -28.54
N ALA A 148 -22.75 -12.01 -29.83
CA ALA A 148 -22.31 -13.31 -30.33
C ALA A 148 -20.88 -13.66 -29.90
N ASP A 149 -20.06 -12.64 -29.62
CA ASP A 149 -18.66 -12.76 -29.20
C ASP A 149 -18.51 -12.73 -27.68
N VAL A 150 -19.62 -12.84 -26.93
CA VAL A 150 -19.63 -12.92 -25.48
C VAL A 150 -20.45 -14.14 -25.04
N ARG A 151 -19.87 -14.97 -24.17
CA ARG A 151 -20.55 -16.13 -23.59
C ARG A 151 -20.43 -16.11 -22.06
N PRO A 152 -21.36 -16.75 -21.32
CA PRO A 152 -21.20 -16.94 -19.89
C PRO A 152 -19.89 -17.66 -19.58
N HIS A 153 -19.14 -17.17 -18.59
CA HIS A 153 -17.99 -17.91 -18.10
C HIS A 153 -18.46 -19.14 -17.33
N LEU A 154 -17.84 -20.30 -17.61
CA LEU A 154 -18.11 -21.56 -16.92
C LEU A 154 -16.78 -22.20 -16.49
N GLU A 155 -16.74 -22.77 -15.30
CA GLU A 155 -15.58 -23.54 -14.84
C GLU A 155 -15.80 -25.02 -15.10
N TRP A 156 -14.76 -25.70 -15.57
CA TRP A 156 -14.74 -27.15 -15.72
C TRP A 156 -14.19 -27.78 -14.45
N VAL A 157 -15.05 -28.37 -13.62
CA VAL A 157 -14.69 -28.92 -12.32
C VAL A 157 -15.21 -30.34 -12.20
N ALA A 158 -14.30 -31.28 -11.97
CA ALA A 158 -14.61 -32.70 -11.74
C ALA A 158 -15.52 -33.34 -12.82
N GLY A 159 -15.32 -32.97 -14.09
CA GLY A 159 -16.07 -33.53 -15.22
C GLY A 159 -17.40 -32.82 -15.51
N GLU A 160 -17.69 -31.70 -14.84
CA GLU A 160 -18.92 -30.94 -15.04
C GLU A 160 -18.63 -29.46 -15.28
N TRP A 161 -19.46 -28.84 -16.12
CA TRP A 161 -19.50 -27.38 -16.25
C TRP A 161 -20.31 -26.78 -15.11
N ARG A 162 -19.73 -25.81 -14.41
CA ARG A 162 -20.38 -25.13 -13.29
C ARG A 162 -20.32 -23.62 -13.44
N SER A 163 -21.35 -22.95 -12.93
CA SER A 163 -21.35 -21.49 -12.87
C SER A 163 -20.30 -21.02 -11.84
N PRO A 164 -19.56 -19.95 -12.15
CA PRO A 164 -18.71 -19.24 -11.19
C PRO A 164 -19.41 -18.95 -9.86
N GLU A 165 -20.71 -18.64 -9.89
CA GLU A 165 -21.52 -18.33 -8.71
C GLU A 165 -21.70 -19.54 -7.79
N ASP A 166 -21.86 -20.75 -8.35
CA ASP A 166 -22.04 -22.01 -7.61
C ASP A 166 -20.78 -22.45 -6.87
N LEU A 167 -19.62 -21.95 -7.28
CA LEU A 167 -18.30 -22.34 -6.78
C LEU A 167 -17.75 -21.42 -5.69
N THR A 168 -18.43 -20.30 -5.39
CA THR A 168 -17.96 -19.26 -4.46
C THR A 168 -17.92 -19.73 -3.00
N SER A 169 -16.88 -20.48 -2.61
CA SER A 169 -16.67 -20.95 -1.23
C SER A 169 -15.51 -20.26 -0.48
N LYS A 170 -14.89 -19.21 -1.05
CA LYS A 170 -13.89 -18.39 -0.33
C LYS A 170 -14.48 -17.03 0.02
N ARG A 171 -14.66 -16.79 1.33
CA ARG A 171 -14.99 -15.46 1.86
C ARG A 171 -13.83 -14.52 1.55
N THR A 172 -14.06 -13.55 0.68
CA THR A 172 -13.21 -12.37 0.55
C THR A 172 -13.17 -11.63 1.90
N PRO A 173 -12.03 -11.02 2.30
CA PRO A 173 -11.98 -10.20 3.52
C PRO A 173 -12.85 -8.95 3.38
N TYR A 174 -13.02 -8.46 2.15
CA TYR A 174 -13.83 -7.30 1.83
C TYR A 174 -15.30 -7.67 1.63
N LYS A 175 -16.17 -6.95 2.34
CA LYS A 175 -17.64 -7.04 2.22
C LYS A 175 -18.21 -5.74 1.69
N LYS A 176 -19.46 -5.76 1.22
CA LYS A 176 -20.19 -4.54 0.88
C LYS A 176 -20.09 -3.51 2.02
N GLY A 177 -19.76 -2.27 1.68
CA GLY A 177 -19.55 -1.16 2.60
C GLY A 177 -18.14 -1.06 3.20
N THR A 178 -17.23 -1.99 2.91
CA THR A 178 -15.84 -1.91 3.38
C THR A 178 -15.14 -0.74 2.70
N GLN A 179 -14.51 0.14 3.49
CA GLN A 179 -13.67 1.23 3.00
C GLN A 179 -12.33 0.65 2.52
N VAL A 180 -11.93 1.05 1.33
CA VAL A 180 -10.72 0.55 0.66
C VAL A 180 -10.05 1.69 -0.09
N GLU A 181 -8.83 1.43 -0.57
CA GLU A 181 -8.15 2.29 -1.53
C GLU A 181 -7.78 1.47 -2.77
N VAL A 182 -8.08 2.03 -3.94
CA VAL A 182 -7.84 1.41 -5.24
C VAL A 182 -6.57 2.00 -5.85
N SER A 183 -5.67 1.15 -6.32
CA SER A 183 -4.42 1.61 -6.93
C SER A 183 -4.70 2.28 -8.28
N LYS A 184 -4.04 3.40 -8.56
CA LYS A 184 -3.88 3.95 -9.91
C LYS A 184 -2.55 3.47 -10.48
N LEU A 185 -2.58 2.99 -11.72
CA LEU A 185 -1.41 2.45 -12.41
C LEU A 185 -0.93 3.41 -13.51
N GLU A 186 0.37 3.47 -13.70
CA GLU A 186 1.07 4.08 -14.85
C GLU A 186 2.25 3.16 -15.17
N ASP A 187 2.39 2.72 -16.43
CA ASP A 187 3.39 1.73 -16.85
C ASP A 187 3.50 0.49 -15.92
N ASN A 188 2.34 -0.10 -15.57
CA ASN A 188 2.19 -1.21 -14.61
C ASN A 188 2.69 -0.95 -13.18
N SER A 189 3.06 0.29 -12.84
CA SER A 189 3.51 0.68 -11.51
C SER A 189 2.40 1.41 -10.76
N VAL A 190 2.23 1.13 -9.47
CA VAL A 190 1.27 1.85 -8.63
C VAL A 190 1.81 3.25 -8.32
N ILE A 191 1.10 4.27 -8.80
CA ILE A 191 1.50 5.68 -8.64
C ILE A 191 0.62 6.45 -7.65
N ALA A 192 -0.56 5.94 -7.29
CA ALA A 192 -1.45 6.57 -6.31
C ALA A 192 -2.51 5.58 -5.82
N TRP A 193 -3.24 5.98 -4.77
CA TRP A 193 -4.31 5.21 -4.15
C TRP A 193 -5.55 6.06 -3.93
N PHE A 194 -6.67 5.65 -4.52
CA PHE A 194 -7.92 6.41 -4.52
C PHE A 194 -8.92 5.80 -3.53
N PRO A 195 -9.46 6.57 -2.58
CA PRO A 195 -10.43 6.07 -1.62
C PRO A 195 -11.73 5.60 -2.29
N GLY A 196 -12.26 4.48 -1.84
CA GLY A 196 -13.53 3.95 -2.31
C GLY A 196 -14.21 3.02 -1.31
N VAL A 197 -15.41 2.57 -1.67
CA VAL A 197 -16.23 1.65 -0.91
C VAL A 197 -16.56 0.44 -1.77
N VAL A 198 -16.42 -0.75 -1.18
CA VAL A 198 -16.84 -1.97 -1.86
C VAL A 198 -18.35 -1.98 -1.98
N ALA A 199 -18.86 -1.90 -3.22
CA ALA A 199 -20.28 -1.94 -3.54
C ALA A 199 -20.79 -3.38 -3.64
N LYS A 200 -20.00 -4.25 -4.27
CA LYS A 200 -20.34 -5.67 -4.51
C LYS A 200 -19.07 -6.52 -4.64
N THR A 201 -19.10 -7.74 -4.12
CA THR A 201 -18.11 -8.78 -4.42
C THR A 201 -18.49 -9.50 -5.70
N ILE A 202 -17.56 -9.57 -6.65
CA ILE A 202 -17.67 -10.28 -7.92
C ILE A 202 -16.78 -11.53 -7.84
N TRP A 203 -17.04 -12.52 -8.68
CA TRP A 203 -16.32 -13.79 -8.70
C TRP A 203 -14.78 -13.63 -8.83
N LYS A 204 -14.02 -14.59 -8.28
CA LYS A 204 -12.54 -14.73 -8.31
C LYS A 204 -11.81 -13.44 -7.93
N ASP A 205 -12.07 -12.97 -6.71
CA ASP A 205 -11.40 -11.84 -6.08
C ASP A 205 -11.62 -10.49 -6.80
N ASN A 206 -12.63 -10.36 -7.64
CA ASN A 206 -13.00 -9.09 -8.25
C ASN A 206 -13.99 -8.34 -7.35
N LEU A 207 -13.87 -7.02 -7.25
CA LEU A 207 -14.75 -6.17 -6.45
C LEU A 207 -15.27 -5.03 -7.32
N LEU A 208 -16.56 -4.72 -7.20
CA LEU A 208 -17.09 -3.44 -7.65
C LEU A 208 -16.85 -2.42 -6.53
N VAL A 209 -16.11 -1.36 -6.83
CA VAL A 209 -15.76 -0.30 -5.89
C VAL A 209 -16.36 1.01 -6.37
N ASP A 210 -17.09 1.69 -5.50
CA ASP A 210 -17.56 3.06 -5.71
C ASP A 210 -16.54 4.02 -5.12
N TYR A 211 -15.97 4.92 -5.94
CA TYR A 211 -15.05 5.93 -5.45
C TYR A 211 -15.74 6.91 -4.50
N THR A 212 -15.06 7.34 -3.43
CA THR A 212 -15.65 8.23 -2.42
C THR A 212 -15.76 9.68 -2.91
N SER A 213 -14.99 10.08 -3.92
CA SER A 213 -15.11 11.41 -4.52
C SER A 213 -16.19 11.43 -5.60
N SER A 214 -17.08 12.41 -5.49
CA SER A 214 -18.07 12.72 -6.51
C SER A 214 -17.39 13.42 -7.68
N LYS A 215 -17.69 13.01 -8.92
CA LYS A 215 -17.46 13.89 -10.07
C LYS A 215 -18.19 15.21 -9.81
N SER A 216 -17.55 16.33 -10.15
CA SER A 216 -18.10 17.69 -9.99
C SER A 216 -19.39 17.94 -10.78
N ASP A 217 -19.85 16.97 -11.58
CA ASP A 217 -21.06 17.01 -12.40
C ASP A 217 -22.32 16.44 -11.71
N GLY A 218 -22.22 15.96 -10.46
CA GLY A 218 -23.36 15.41 -9.73
C GLY A 218 -23.87 14.07 -10.27
N SER A 219 -23.11 13.40 -11.15
CA SER A 219 -23.37 12.00 -11.50
C SER A 219 -23.02 11.08 -10.33
N SER A 220 -23.69 9.92 -10.27
CA SER A 220 -23.38 8.84 -9.35
C SER A 220 -21.87 8.58 -9.26
N LEU A 221 -21.39 8.18 -8.09
CA LEU A 221 -19.99 7.81 -7.83
C LEU A 221 -19.42 7.01 -9.01
N CYS A 222 -18.19 7.32 -9.43
CA CYS A 222 -17.51 6.48 -10.40
C CYS A 222 -17.34 5.09 -9.79
N SER A 223 -18.00 4.08 -10.35
CA SER A 223 -17.78 2.69 -9.99
C SER A 223 -16.73 2.07 -10.90
N GLU A 224 -15.87 1.22 -10.35
CA GLU A 224 -14.87 0.47 -11.11
C GLU A 224 -14.87 -0.99 -10.65
N ILE A 225 -14.74 -1.92 -11.58
CA ILE A 225 -14.49 -3.33 -11.27
C ILE A 225 -12.98 -3.54 -11.20
N VAL A 226 -12.51 -3.99 -10.06
CA VAL A 226 -11.09 -4.07 -9.76
C VAL A 226 -10.77 -5.40 -9.10
N GLU A 227 -9.69 -6.05 -9.54
CA GLU A 227 -9.17 -7.24 -8.88
C GLU A 227 -8.56 -6.90 -7.49
N MET A 228 -8.73 -7.78 -6.50
CA MET A 228 -8.31 -7.55 -5.12
C MET A 228 -6.83 -7.19 -4.95
N ARG A 229 -5.95 -7.62 -5.86
CA ARG A 229 -4.51 -7.27 -5.84
C ARG A 229 -4.25 -5.77 -5.97
N HIS A 230 -5.21 -5.03 -6.54
CA HIS A 230 -5.16 -3.60 -6.74
C HIS A 230 -5.90 -2.82 -5.64
N ILE A 231 -6.32 -3.51 -4.58
CA ILE A 231 -7.10 -2.98 -3.49
C ILE A 231 -6.32 -3.20 -2.19
N ARG A 232 -6.17 -2.13 -1.40
CA ARG A 232 -5.70 -2.21 -0.02
C ARG A 232 -6.77 -1.68 0.94
N PRO A 233 -6.78 -2.07 2.22
CA PRO A 233 -7.61 -1.41 3.23
C PRO A 233 -7.21 0.07 3.38
N CYS A 234 -7.90 0.83 4.21
CA CYS A 234 -7.38 2.13 4.62
C CYS A 234 -6.16 1.95 5.54
N PRO A 235 -5.03 2.65 5.29
CA PRO A 235 -3.88 2.61 6.18
C PRO A 235 -4.22 3.04 7.61
N PRO A 236 -3.48 2.54 8.62
CA PRO A 236 -3.65 2.97 10.00
C PRO A 236 -3.52 4.50 10.13
N ARG A 237 -4.52 5.14 10.73
CA ARG A 237 -4.42 6.55 11.11
C ARG A 237 -3.57 6.65 12.37
N THR A 238 -2.48 7.38 12.29
CA THR A 238 -1.66 7.73 13.46
C THR A 238 -1.98 9.17 13.88
N SER A 239 -1.69 9.52 15.14
CA SER A 239 -1.89 10.85 15.74
C SER A 239 -1.23 11.97 14.91
N ALA A 240 -1.41 13.25 15.27
CA ALA A 240 -0.75 14.36 14.59
C ALA A 240 0.80 14.17 14.58
N ILE A 241 1.33 13.74 13.43
CA ILE A 241 2.76 13.49 13.20
C ILE A 241 3.35 14.72 12.54
N CYS A 242 4.43 15.27 13.10
CA CYS A 242 5.23 16.25 12.36
C CYS A 242 6.12 15.50 11.39
N PHE A 243 6.07 15.88 10.12
CA PHE A 243 6.95 15.32 9.11
C PHE A 243 8.29 16.07 9.09
N SER A 244 9.37 15.35 8.85
CA SER A 244 10.70 15.92 8.65
C SER A 244 11.06 15.96 7.17
N VAL A 245 12.04 16.79 6.81
CA VAL A 245 12.66 16.72 5.48
C VAL A 245 13.21 15.31 5.26
N ASN A 246 12.98 14.78 4.06
CA ASN A 246 13.26 13.42 3.59
C ASN A 246 12.30 12.32 4.09
N ASP A 247 11.22 12.65 4.79
CA ASP A 247 10.21 11.65 5.14
C ASP A 247 9.47 11.16 3.88
N ASP A 248 9.42 9.84 3.69
CA ASP A 248 8.58 9.17 2.68
C ASP A 248 7.10 9.14 3.12
N VAL A 249 6.26 9.92 2.45
CA VAL A 249 4.87 10.16 2.83
C VAL A 249 3.93 9.92 1.66
N GLU A 250 2.64 9.86 1.97
CA GLU A 250 1.59 9.98 0.98
C GLU A 250 0.87 11.33 1.15
N GLY A 251 0.83 12.13 0.07
CA GLY A 251 0.12 13.40 0.00
C GLY A 251 -1.22 13.26 -0.70
N PHE A 252 -2.28 13.80 -0.11
CA PHE A 252 -3.63 13.79 -0.67
C PHE A 252 -3.83 14.95 -1.64
N GLN A 253 -4.07 14.63 -2.91
CA GLN A 253 -4.37 15.61 -3.96
C GLN A 253 -5.25 14.98 -5.04
N GLY A 254 -6.19 15.75 -5.58
CA GLY A 254 -7.03 15.29 -6.71
C GLY A 254 -7.76 14.00 -6.37
N ASP A 255 -8.31 13.93 -5.17
CA ASP A 255 -9.05 12.79 -4.59
C ASP A 255 -8.26 11.50 -4.37
N GLY A 256 -6.94 11.52 -4.54
CA GLY A 256 -6.06 10.36 -4.33
C GLY A 256 -4.92 10.64 -3.37
N TRP A 257 -4.37 9.58 -2.80
CA TRP A 257 -3.13 9.58 -2.03
C TRP A 257 -1.94 9.25 -2.94
N TRP A 258 -0.99 10.16 -3.01
CA TRP A 258 0.17 10.08 -3.90
C TRP A 258 1.45 9.88 -3.08
N PRO A 259 2.30 8.91 -3.41
CA PRO A 259 3.58 8.74 -2.74
C PRO A 259 4.55 9.86 -3.13
N GLY A 260 5.41 10.24 -2.18
CA GLY A 260 6.45 11.23 -2.38
C GLY A 260 7.23 11.50 -1.12
N MET A 261 7.95 12.62 -1.10
CA MET A 261 8.89 12.94 -0.03
C MET A 261 8.70 14.38 0.42
N ILE A 262 8.83 14.64 1.72
CA ILE A 262 8.91 16.00 2.23
C ILE A 262 10.29 16.58 1.92
N ILE A 263 10.35 17.73 1.26
CA ILE A 263 11.61 18.41 0.94
C ILE A 263 11.81 19.70 1.73
N GLU A 264 10.74 20.30 2.25
CA GLU A 264 10.80 21.48 3.12
C GLU A 264 9.67 21.46 4.16
N VAL A 265 9.94 22.02 5.33
CA VAL A 265 8.96 22.24 6.40
C VAL A 265 8.71 23.75 6.51
N HIS A 266 7.44 24.15 6.47
CA HIS A 266 7.00 25.54 6.54
C HIS A 266 6.27 25.82 7.87
N PRO A 267 6.04 27.09 8.21
CA PRO A 267 5.18 27.45 9.32
C PRO A 267 3.78 26.87 9.23
N GLU A 268 3.09 26.83 10.36
CA GLU A 268 1.68 26.42 10.45
C GLU A 268 1.42 24.99 9.93
N LEU A 269 2.41 24.09 10.07
CA LEU A 269 2.29 22.68 9.67
C LEU A 269 1.98 22.51 8.18
N LYS A 270 2.60 23.37 7.36
CA LYS A 270 2.65 23.25 5.90
C LYS A 270 3.97 22.63 5.49
N TYR A 271 3.99 21.93 4.38
CA TYR A 271 5.16 21.19 3.91
C TYR A 271 5.28 21.30 2.40
N THR A 272 6.51 21.40 1.88
CA THR A 272 6.77 21.16 0.46
C THR A 272 6.93 19.66 0.26
N PHE A 273 5.99 19.06 -0.43
CA PHE A 273 5.92 17.66 -0.80
C PHE A 273 6.30 17.49 -2.27
N LYS A 274 7.30 16.65 -2.54
CA LYS A 274 7.74 16.30 -3.89
C LYS A 274 7.12 14.97 -4.30
N LEU A 275 6.28 14.98 -5.35
CA LEU A 275 5.66 13.77 -5.89
C LEU A 275 6.72 12.81 -6.44
N ALA A 276 6.61 11.53 -6.09
CA ALA A 276 7.55 10.52 -6.57
C ALA A 276 7.48 10.31 -8.09
N ASN A 277 6.29 10.32 -8.69
CA ASN A 277 6.10 9.98 -10.11
C ASN A 277 6.51 11.12 -11.05
N SER A 278 6.15 12.36 -10.73
CA SER A 278 6.36 13.53 -11.60
C SER A 278 7.53 14.42 -11.15
N GLY A 279 8.01 14.26 -9.91
CA GLY A 279 8.99 15.16 -9.30
C GLY A 279 8.45 16.55 -9.02
N LYS A 280 7.14 16.79 -9.16
CA LYS A 280 6.50 18.08 -8.92
C LYS A 280 6.43 18.39 -7.43
N ASP A 281 6.76 19.62 -7.08
CA ASP A 281 6.65 20.14 -5.72
C ASP A 281 5.26 20.74 -5.48
N LEU A 282 4.68 20.44 -4.31
CA LEU A 282 3.39 20.93 -3.86
C LEU A 282 3.49 21.39 -2.41
N GLN A 283 2.83 22.49 -2.08
CA GLN A 283 2.65 22.88 -0.68
C GLN A 283 1.37 22.23 -0.13
N LEU A 284 1.52 21.36 0.88
CA LEU A 284 0.42 20.62 1.51
C LEU A 284 0.35 20.93 3.01
N ASP A 285 -0.87 20.96 3.54
CA ASP A 285 -1.14 21.00 4.98
C ASP A 285 -0.91 19.61 5.59
N GLN A 286 -0.50 19.53 6.86
CA GLN A 286 -0.32 18.28 7.60
C GLN A 286 -1.49 17.31 7.47
N LYS A 287 -2.74 17.81 7.45
CA LYS A 287 -3.95 16.97 7.33
C LYS A 287 -4.08 16.28 5.97
N ALA A 288 -3.39 16.79 4.96
CA ALA A 288 -3.30 16.23 3.62
C ALA A 288 -2.07 15.32 3.46
N LEU A 289 -1.35 15.03 4.54
CA LEU A 289 -0.19 14.15 4.55
C LEU A 289 -0.42 12.99 5.51
N ARG A 290 0.14 11.83 5.17
CA ARG A 290 0.22 10.68 6.07
C ARG A 290 1.50 9.91 5.84
N LEU A 291 1.90 9.11 6.82
CA LEU A 291 3.00 8.17 6.63
C LEU A 291 2.67 7.16 5.56
N ARG A 292 3.68 6.82 4.76
CA ARG A 292 3.56 5.76 3.77
C ARG A 292 3.61 4.38 4.44
N TYR A 293 2.63 3.54 4.12
CA TYR A 293 2.59 2.13 4.47
C TYR A 293 2.41 1.31 3.20
N ASP A 294 3.15 0.22 3.09
CA ASP A 294 2.96 -0.77 2.03
C ASP A 294 2.04 -1.87 2.56
N TRP A 295 1.13 -2.34 1.70
CA TRP A 295 0.22 -3.44 2.01
C TRP A 295 0.75 -4.70 1.36
N VAL A 296 1.31 -5.60 2.17
CA VAL A 296 2.00 -6.82 1.71
C VAL A 296 1.41 -8.01 2.44
N ASP A 297 1.01 -9.05 1.70
CA ASP A 297 0.49 -10.32 2.24
C ASP A 297 -0.59 -10.20 3.32
N GLY A 298 -1.46 -9.20 3.18
CA GLY A 298 -2.57 -8.96 4.11
C GLY A 298 -2.17 -8.23 5.40
N GLN A 299 -0.99 -7.62 5.45
CA GLN A 299 -0.50 -6.85 6.59
C GLN A 299 0.01 -5.47 6.16
N TRP A 300 -0.14 -4.50 7.06
CA TRP A 300 0.45 -3.18 6.89
C TRP A 300 1.90 -3.21 7.34
N GLU A 301 2.79 -3.01 6.38
CA GLU A 301 4.19 -2.77 6.66
C GLU A 301 4.43 -1.27 6.58
N LYS A 302 4.85 -0.68 7.70
CA LYS A 302 5.31 0.71 7.68
C LYS A 302 6.54 0.75 6.80
N VAL A 303 6.51 1.53 5.72
CA VAL A 303 7.71 1.71 4.89
C VAL A 303 8.79 2.24 5.80
N SER A 304 9.85 1.44 5.98
CA SER A 304 10.97 1.74 6.86
C SER A 304 11.46 3.12 6.52
N GLN A 305 11.14 4.08 7.39
CA GLN A 305 11.89 5.31 7.40
C GLN A 305 13.11 5.00 8.24
N ASN A 306 14.25 4.97 7.58
CA ASN A 306 15.54 4.46 8.07
C ASN A 306 16.07 5.10 9.37
N TRP A 307 15.29 5.87 10.12
CA TRP A 307 15.71 6.51 11.36
C TRP A 307 15.96 5.53 12.52
N LEU A 308 15.33 4.35 12.55
CA LEU A 308 15.65 3.32 13.56
C LEU A 308 16.96 2.57 13.26
N GLN A 309 17.60 2.85 12.11
CA GLN A 309 18.77 2.11 11.66
C GLN A 309 19.85 3.01 11.02
N THR A 310 19.82 4.30 11.31
CA THR A 310 20.90 5.19 10.92
C THR A 310 21.60 5.64 12.19
N GLU A 311 22.75 5.04 12.48
CA GLU A 311 23.66 5.58 13.49
C GLU A 311 23.85 7.08 13.21
N PHE A 312 23.81 7.92 14.24
CA PHE A 312 24.09 9.34 14.04
C PHE A 312 25.50 9.48 13.45
N ALA A 313 25.57 10.03 12.25
CA ALA A 313 26.83 10.22 11.56
C ALA A 313 27.68 11.28 12.31
N LYS A 314 28.99 11.21 12.12
CA LYS A 314 29.87 12.29 12.57
C LYS A 314 29.41 13.61 11.94
N GLY A 315 29.20 14.63 12.77
CA GLY A 315 28.69 15.94 12.40
C GLY A 315 27.17 16.09 12.51
N SER A 316 26.42 15.03 12.83
CA SER A 316 24.98 15.14 13.07
C SER A 316 24.68 16.02 14.28
N ARG A 317 23.72 16.96 14.11
CA ARG A 317 23.17 17.80 15.17
C ARG A 317 22.16 16.99 15.99
N VAL A 318 22.33 16.98 17.30
CA VAL A 318 21.57 16.15 18.24
C VAL A 318 21.19 16.96 19.48
N GLU A 319 20.23 16.43 20.22
CA GLU A 319 19.92 16.88 21.58
C GLU A 319 20.10 15.72 22.55
N VAL A 320 20.65 16.03 23.72
CA VAL A 320 21.01 15.08 24.76
C VAL A 320 20.27 15.40 26.05
N SER A 321 19.74 14.39 26.71
CA SER A 321 19.13 14.51 28.04
C SER A 321 19.95 13.80 29.10
N SER A 322 19.80 14.21 30.35
CA SER A 322 20.36 13.49 31.50
C SER A 322 19.27 13.17 32.52
N ASN A 323 19.41 12.02 33.15
CA ASN A 323 18.58 11.63 34.28
C ASN A 323 19.12 12.15 35.61
N ASP A 324 20.21 12.92 35.64
CA ASP A 324 20.78 13.42 36.89
C ASP A 324 19.89 14.48 37.56
N GLU A 325 19.96 14.55 38.87
CA GLU A 325 19.22 15.56 39.63
C GLU A 325 19.62 16.97 39.19
N GLY A 326 18.60 17.80 38.90
CA GLY A 326 18.79 19.14 38.34
C GLY A 326 18.77 19.22 36.81
N PHE A 327 18.98 18.11 36.10
CA PHE A 327 18.99 18.07 34.62
C PHE A 327 17.81 17.29 34.01
N ARG A 328 17.09 16.51 34.83
CA ARG A 328 15.89 15.78 34.42
C ARG A 328 14.88 16.69 33.74
N GLY A 329 14.58 16.39 32.47
CA GLY A 329 13.59 17.10 31.66
C GLY A 329 14.18 18.16 30.72
N ALA A 330 15.49 18.40 30.78
CA ALA A 330 16.20 19.27 29.84
C ALA A 330 16.78 18.50 28.65
N TRP A 331 16.88 19.20 27.52
CA TRP A 331 17.56 18.74 26.32
C TRP A 331 18.66 19.72 25.91
N PHE A 332 19.91 19.28 25.93
CA PHE A 332 21.10 20.07 25.62
C PHE A 332 21.55 19.82 24.18
N GLN A 333 21.83 20.89 23.45
CA GLN A 333 22.27 20.78 22.05
C GLN A 333 23.73 20.33 21.95
N GLY A 334 24.02 19.50 20.95
CA GLY A 334 25.37 19.10 20.65
C GLY A 334 25.54 18.51 19.25
N THR A 335 26.77 18.09 18.98
CA THR A 335 27.21 17.53 17.71
C THR A 335 27.90 16.19 17.91
N VAL A 336 27.52 15.18 17.13
CA VAL A 336 28.13 13.84 17.22
C VAL A 336 29.55 13.88 16.64
N LEU A 337 30.55 13.52 17.44
CA LEU A 337 31.95 13.43 17.02
C LEU A 337 32.27 12.05 16.42
N LYS A 338 31.71 10.98 16.99
CA LYS A 338 31.85 9.58 16.53
C LYS A 338 30.90 8.65 17.27
N SER A 339 30.61 7.49 16.68
CA SER A 339 30.02 6.34 17.38
C SER A 339 31.09 5.58 18.19
N VAL A 340 30.67 5.06 19.34
CA VAL A 340 31.50 4.28 20.28
C VAL A 340 30.67 3.08 20.75
N GLY A 341 30.61 2.03 19.94
CA GLY A 341 29.68 0.92 20.16
C GLY A 341 28.23 1.39 20.02
N HIS A 342 27.37 1.08 21.00
CA HIS A 342 25.96 1.53 21.07
C HIS A 342 25.79 2.90 21.75
N LYS A 343 26.82 3.74 21.67
CA LYS A 343 26.87 5.07 22.30
C LYS A 343 27.47 6.08 21.33
N TYR A 344 27.28 7.35 21.60
CA TYR A 344 27.81 8.44 20.80
C TYR A 344 28.67 9.36 21.65
N LEU A 345 29.85 9.71 21.15
CA LEU A 345 30.62 10.80 21.72
C LEU A 345 30.05 12.11 21.17
N VAL A 346 29.45 12.92 22.03
CA VAL A 346 28.81 14.19 21.68
C VAL A 346 29.61 15.34 22.27
N GLU A 347 29.82 16.39 21.48
CA GLU A 347 30.33 17.68 21.92
C GLU A 347 29.14 18.64 22.11
N TYR A 348 28.99 19.21 23.30
CA TYR A 348 27.89 20.12 23.60
C TYR A 348 28.17 21.53 23.05
N ASP A 349 27.13 22.22 22.60
CA ASP A 349 27.26 23.55 22.01
C ASP A 349 27.54 24.64 23.07
N ALA A 350 26.83 24.56 24.20
CA ALA A 350 26.82 25.60 25.24
C ALA A 350 27.59 25.21 26.51
N LEU A 351 27.79 23.92 26.78
CA LEU A 351 28.46 23.44 28.00
C LEU A 351 29.98 23.40 27.84
N LYS A 352 30.70 23.74 28.91
CA LYS A 352 32.16 23.75 28.97
C LYS A 352 32.71 22.61 29.83
N ALA A 353 33.92 22.16 29.50
CA ALA A 353 34.67 21.24 30.34
C ALA A 353 35.19 21.95 31.60
N GLU A 354 35.83 21.21 32.51
CA GLU A 354 36.36 21.73 33.78
C GLU A 354 37.44 22.83 33.60
N ASP A 355 38.05 22.91 32.41
CA ASP A 355 38.97 23.98 32.06
C ASP A 355 38.28 25.31 31.68
N GLU A 356 36.94 25.33 31.63
CA GLU A 356 36.06 26.46 31.26
C GLU A 356 36.33 27.05 29.86
N THR A 357 37.16 26.40 29.05
CA THR A 357 37.60 26.91 27.74
C THR A 357 37.16 25.99 26.61
N THR A 358 37.27 24.68 26.80
CA THR A 358 36.91 23.69 25.79
C THR A 358 35.44 23.29 25.93
N PRO A 359 34.74 23.00 24.81
CA PRO A 359 33.40 22.42 24.86
C PRO A 359 33.40 21.10 25.63
N LEU A 360 32.36 20.87 26.43
CA LEU A 360 32.18 19.60 27.13
C LEU A 360 31.96 18.48 26.09
N THR A 361 32.63 17.35 26.28
CA THR A 361 32.39 16.13 25.50
C THR A 361 32.01 14.97 26.40
N GLU A 362 31.00 14.22 26.02
CA GLU A 362 30.48 13.11 26.83
C GLU A 362 30.03 11.93 25.95
N THR A 363 30.11 10.72 26.50
CA THR A 363 29.63 9.50 25.83
C THR A 363 28.19 9.19 26.25
N ILE A 364 27.26 9.38 25.33
CA ILE A 364 25.81 9.32 25.56
C ILE A 364 25.22 8.02 25.04
N GLY A 365 24.36 7.39 25.85
CA GLY A 365 23.59 6.20 25.45
C GLY A 365 22.47 6.55 24.46
N GLU A 366 22.07 5.59 23.63
CA GLU A 366 20.98 5.74 22.64
C GLU A 366 19.65 6.23 23.25
N GLU A 367 19.41 5.91 24.53
CA GLU A 367 18.22 6.31 25.28
C GLU A 367 18.20 7.80 25.68
N HIS A 368 19.35 8.47 25.62
CA HIS A 368 19.55 9.84 26.07
C HIS A 368 19.84 10.81 24.93
N ILE A 369 19.81 10.35 23.68
CA ILE A 369 20.12 11.14 22.49
C ILE A 369 18.94 11.10 21.50
N ARG A 370 18.67 12.24 20.87
CA ARG A 370 17.70 12.38 19.77
C ARG A 370 18.27 13.32 18.70
N PRO A 371 17.79 13.29 17.45
CA PRO A 371 18.15 14.33 16.48
C PRO A 371 17.74 15.71 16.99
N SER A 372 18.13 16.79 16.33
CA SER A 372 17.49 18.08 16.57
C SER A 372 16.03 18.07 16.07
N PRO A 373 15.09 18.73 16.77
CA PRO A 373 13.71 18.83 16.31
C PRO A 373 13.61 19.61 15.00
N PRO A 374 12.54 19.36 14.20
CA PRO A 374 12.28 20.14 13.01
C PRO A 374 12.14 21.61 13.38
N ASP A 375 12.81 22.46 12.62
CA ASP A 375 12.66 23.90 12.76
C ASP A 375 11.32 24.31 12.18
N ILE A 376 10.29 24.36 13.04
CA ILE A 376 8.94 24.78 12.66
C ILE A 376 8.85 26.28 12.96
N PRO A 377 8.93 27.15 11.94
CA PRO A 377 8.82 28.57 12.21
C PRO A 377 7.37 28.86 12.61
N VAL A 378 7.17 29.81 13.52
CA VAL A 378 5.82 30.21 13.94
C VAL A 378 5.53 31.64 13.51
N SER A 379 4.57 31.79 12.59
CA SER A 379 4.29 33.05 11.88
C SER A 379 3.38 33.98 12.66
N ASN A 380 2.47 33.44 13.47
CA ASN A 380 1.41 34.21 14.16
C ASN A 380 1.64 34.30 15.67
N GLY A 381 2.90 34.22 16.11
CA GLY A 381 3.26 34.15 17.53
C GLY A 381 2.79 32.86 18.22
N PHE A 382 3.15 32.72 19.50
CA PHE A 382 2.62 31.65 20.34
C PHE A 382 1.26 32.02 20.92
N LYS A 383 0.44 31.01 21.19
CA LYS A 383 -0.89 31.16 21.79
C LYS A 383 -0.88 30.72 23.24
N PHE A 384 -1.82 31.26 24.01
CA PHE A 384 -2.10 30.76 25.35
C PHE A 384 -2.38 29.25 25.31
N LEU A 385 -1.77 28.51 26.23
CA LEU A 385 -1.76 27.04 26.32
C LEU A 385 -0.99 26.28 25.24
N ASP A 386 -0.27 26.96 24.34
CA ASP A 386 0.69 26.25 23.50
C ASP A 386 1.76 25.59 24.38
N GLU A 387 2.02 24.31 24.14
CA GLU A 387 3.16 23.61 24.71
C GLU A 387 4.42 23.94 23.89
N VAL A 388 5.46 24.35 24.60
CA VAL A 388 6.71 24.91 24.04
C VAL A 388 7.93 24.30 24.71
N ASP A 389 9.04 24.29 23.99
CA ASP A 389 10.36 24.18 24.61
C ASP A 389 10.92 25.59 24.80
N ALA A 390 11.32 25.91 26.02
CA ALA A 390 11.96 27.17 26.37
C ALA A 390 13.45 26.98 26.64
N PHE A 391 14.29 27.82 26.05
CA PHE A 391 15.74 27.79 26.22
C PHE A 391 16.14 28.57 27.47
N CYS A 392 16.57 27.85 28.51
CA CYS A 392 17.14 28.41 29.73
C CYS A 392 18.16 27.45 30.34
N ASN A 393 19.14 27.97 31.08
CA ASN A 393 20.22 27.18 31.69
C ASN A 393 20.88 26.23 30.67
N ASP A 394 21.20 26.77 29.50
CA ASP A 394 21.90 26.08 28.39
C ASP A 394 21.18 24.88 27.77
N GLY A 395 19.91 24.65 28.12
CA GLY A 395 19.08 23.57 27.61
C GLY A 395 17.66 24.00 27.24
N TRP A 396 16.96 23.12 26.53
CA TRP A 396 15.55 23.24 26.17
C TRP A 396 14.67 22.53 27.20
N TRP A 397 13.69 23.25 27.74
CA TRP A 397 12.80 22.78 28.81
C TRP A 397 11.34 22.85 28.38
N VAL A 398 10.59 21.77 28.63
CA VAL A 398 9.17 21.71 28.28
C VAL A 398 8.36 22.58 29.24
N GLY A 399 7.54 23.47 28.67
CA GLY A 399 6.64 24.35 29.41
C GLY A 399 5.39 24.67 28.61
N VAL A 400 4.48 25.42 29.23
CA VAL A 400 3.21 25.84 28.61
C VAL A 400 3.10 27.35 28.66
N ILE A 401 2.67 27.96 27.56
CA ILE A 401 2.44 29.41 27.49
C ILE A 401 1.28 29.77 28.43
N SER A 402 1.60 30.43 29.53
CA SER A 402 0.63 30.89 30.55
C SER A 402 0.13 32.30 30.29
N LYS A 403 0.87 33.10 29.51
CA LYS A 403 0.45 34.44 29.11
C LYS A 403 1.16 34.90 27.84
N VAL A 404 0.42 35.46 26.90
CA VAL A 404 0.99 36.16 25.74
C VAL A 404 1.09 37.64 26.08
N ILE A 405 2.30 38.19 26.12
CA ILE A 405 2.54 39.62 26.43
C ILE A 405 2.54 40.42 25.13
N SER A 406 3.20 39.90 24.11
CA SER A 406 3.23 40.42 22.74
C SER A 406 3.63 39.32 21.77
N ASP A 407 3.64 39.60 20.46
CA ASP A 407 4.10 38.66 19.44
C ASP A 407 5.57 38.22 19.61
N GLN A 408 6.34 38.96 20.42
CA GLN A 408 7.77 38.70 20.66
C GLN A 408 8.08 38.20 22.07
N LYS A 409 7.10 38.19 22.98
CA LYS A 409 7.31 37.86 24.39
C LYS A 409 6.14 37.11 25.00
N CYS A 410 6.45 36.01 25.68
CA CYS A 410 5.46 35.18 26.37
C CYS A 410 5.96 34.81 27.78
N MET A 411 5.03 34.58 28.69
CA MET A 411 5.30 33.87 29.94
C MET A 411 5.12 32.37 29.71
N VAL A 412 6.08 31.59 30.19
CA VAL A 412 6.03 30.13 30.16
C VAL A 412 5.98 29.61 31.59
N TYR A 413 4.99 28.76 31.86
CA TYR A 413 4.84 28.03 33.11
C TYR A 413 5.47 26.63 32.99
N PHE A 414 6.39 26.33 33.91
CA PHE A 414 7.04 25.03 34.02
C PHE A 414 6.40 24.20 35.12
N LYS A 415 5.64 23.17 34.72
CA LYS A 415 4.86 22.34 35.66
C LYS A 415 5.73 21.63 36.70
N SER A 416 6.91 21.16 36.33
CA SER A 416 7.83 20.42 37.20
C SER A 416 8.35 21.26 38.36
N TYR A 417 8.55 22.56 38.14
CA TYR A 417 9.12 23.50 39.12
C TYR A 417 8.08 24.43 39.73
N LYS A 418 6.87 24.50 39.15
CA LYS A 418 5.80 25.45 39.51
C LYS A 418 6.25 26.91 39.40
N GLU A 419 7.06 27.19 38.40
CA GLU A 419 7.63 28.51 38.12
C GLU A 419 7.09 29.06 36.81
N GLU A 420 7.11 30.39 36.69
CA GLU A 420 6.67 31.11 35.50
C GLU A 420 7.73 32.18 35.15
N ASN A 421 8.27 32.14 33.94
CA ASN A 421 9.34 33.04 33.49
C ASN A 421 9.00 33.69 32.14
N GLU A 422 9.50 34.90 31.92
CA GLU A 422 9.36 35.62 30.64
C GLU A 422 10.42 35.16 29.64
N PHE A 423 10.02 34.88 28.41
CA PHE A 423 10.91 34.50 27.32
C PHE A 423 10.64 35.32 26.06
N GLY A 424 11.74 35.67 25.37
CA GLY A 424 11.69 36.19 24.00
C GLY A 424 11.32 35.11 22.99
N ARG A 425 10.86 35.53 21.81
CA ARG A 425 10.44 34.65 20.71
C ARG A 425 11.52 33.65 20.30
N GLU A 426 12.75 34.11 20.16
CA GLU A 426 13.95 33.34 19.81
C GLU A 426 14.39 32.33 20.90
N GLN A 427 13.91 32.47 22.14
CA GLN A 427 14.17 31.52 23.22
C GLN A 427 13.10 30.43 23.32
N LEU A 428 12.13 30.43 22.42
CA LEU A 428 11.00 29.52 22.46
C LEU A 428 10.87 28.81 21.12
N ARG A 429 10.51 27.53 21.16
CA ARG A 429 10.07 26.77 20.00
C ARG A 429 8.86 25.92 20.36
N LEU A 430 8.15 25.47 19.35
CA LEU A 430 7.03 24.57 19.52
C LEU A 430 7.50 23.21 20.06
N HIS A 431 6.87 22.72 21.12
CA HIS A 431 7.22 21.42 21.70
C HIS A 431 6.86 20.29 20.72
N CYS A 432 7.79 19.33 20.59
CA CYS A 432 7.60 18.07 19.88
C CYS A 432 8.26 16.94 20.70
N ASP A 433 7.56 15.83 20.84
CA ASP A 433 8.07 14.61 21.47
C ASP A 433 8.84 13.77 20.48
N TRP A 434 9.95 13.15 20.91
CA TRP A 434 10.65 12.14 20.12
C TRP A 434 10.20 10.75 20.55
N VAL A 435 9.36 10.10 19.75
CA VAL A 435 8.76 8.79 20.07
C VAL A 435 8.92 7.84 18.90
N GLY A 436 9.53 6.68 19.16
CA GLY A 436 9.67 5.62 18.14
C GLY A 436 10.43 6.07 16.89
N GLY A 437 11.42 6.95 17.05
CA GLY A 437 12.23 7.47 15.97
C GLY A 437 11.58 8.61 15.17
N ARG A 438 10.58 9.31 15.73
CA ARG A 438 9.88 10.41 15.04
C ARG A 438 9.52 11.56 15.98
N TRP A 439 9.43 12.74 15.39
CA TRP A 439 8.87 13.92 16.03
C TRP A 439 7.35 13.90 15.98
N MET A 440 6.75 13.87 17.15
CA MET A 440 5.31 13.89 17.35
C MET A 440 4.94 15.22 17.99
N ARG A 441 3.79 15.78 17.61
CA ARG A 441 3.26 16.97 18.27
C ARG A 441 1.89 16.63 18.79
N ILE A 442 1.70 16.78 20.10
CA ILE A 442 0.37 16.75 20.67
C ILE A 442 -0.32 18.04 20.21
N SER A 443 -1.26 17.92 19.28
CA SER A 443 -2.16 19.06 19.02
C SER A 443 -2.86 19.39 20.33
N PRO A 444 -3.06 20.68 20.66
CA PRO A 444 -3.94 21.06 21.75
C PRO A 444 -5.38 20.67 21.37
N ALA A 445 -5.69 19.37 21.53
CA ALA A 445 -7.03 18.86 21.51
C ALA A 445 -7.58 19.11 22.91
N LEU A 446 -8.13 20.30 23.13
CA LEU A 446 -9.07 20.64 24.19
C LEU A 446 -9.84 21.90 23.73
N GLU A 447 -10.71 21.73 22.73
CA GLU A 447 -12.01 22.39 22.86
C GLU A 447 -12.75 21.59 23.94
N MET A 448 -12.83 22.17 25.14
CA MET A 448 -13.79 21.76 26.17
C MET A 448 -15.14 22.42 25.89
#